data_AF-A0A3Q2W3Q8-F1
#
_entry.id   AF-A0A3Q2W3Q8-F1
#
_cell.length_a   1.000
_cell.length_b   1.000
_cell.length_c   1.000
_cell.angle_alpha   90.00
_cell.angle_beta   90.00
_cell.angle_gamma   90.00
#
_symmetry.space_group_name_H-M   'P 1'
#
loop_
_entity.id
_entity.type
_entity.pdbx_description
1 polymer ?
#
loop_
_entity_poly.entity_id
_entity_poly.type
_entity_poly.pdbx_seq_one_letter_code
_entity_poly.pdbx_strand_id
1 'polypeptide(L)' 'MFSSQLEVGCCSSVCHKNYVPVCGSNGDTYQNECYRRQASCKQQRLISRVSDGPCSTGECVPGSTQC' A
#
# COMPACT_ATOMS: atom_id res chain seq x y z
N MET A 1 -3.99 9.72 23.55
CA MET A 1 -4.19 10.24 22.18
C MET A 1 -2.97 9.90 21.33
N PHE A 2 -2.89 8.70 20.76
CA PHE A 2 -2.05 8.43 19.60
C PHE A 2 -2.82 7.44 18.71
N SER A 3 -3.22 7.96 17.57
CA SER A 3 -4.25 7.46 16.68
C SER A 3 -3.83 6.22 15.88
N SER A 4 -4.68 5.20 15.93
CA SER A 4 -5.39 4.67 14.74
C SER A 4 -4.63 3.97 13.60
N GLN A 5 -3.55 3.23 13.81
CA GLN A 5 -2.99 2.40 12.73
C GLN A 5 -2.55 1.00 13.16
N LEU A 6 -3.48 0.19 13.68
CA LEU A 6 -3.34 -1.26 13.60
C LEU A 6 -4.70 -1.96 13.59
N GLU A 7 -5.59 -1.56 12.68
CA GLU A 7 -6.65 -2.47 12.24
C GLU A 7 -6.01 -3.52 11.32
N VAL A 8 -5.30 -4.50 11.92
CA VAL A 8 -5.07 -5.81 11.29
C VAL A 8 -6.40 -6.58 11.38
N GLY A 9 -7.43 -5.99 10.79
CA GLY A 9 -8.81 -6.43 10.88
C GLY A 9 -9.25 -7.02 9.54
N CYS A 10 -9.26 -8.34 9.47
CA CYS A 10 -9.88 -9.18 8.45
C CYS A 10 -9.22 -9.22 7.05
N CYS A 11 -8.40 -10.26 6.84
CA CYS A 11 -7.87 -10.70 5.53
C CYS A 11 -8.93 -11.00 4.46
N SER A 12 -10.23 -10.97 4.80
CA SER A 12 -11.33 -11.37 3.93
C SER A 12 -12.17 -10.16 3.49
N SER A 13 -11.52 -9.14 2.95
CA SER A 13 -12.22 -8.05 2.27
C SER A 13 -12.26 -8.35 0.78
N VAL A 14 -13.47 -8.53 0.22
CA VAL A 14 -13.67 -8.53 -1.24
C VAL A 14 -13.29 -7.15 -1.74
N CYS A 15 -12.18 -7.05 -2.46
CA CYS A 15 -11.71 -5.80 -3.02
C CYS A 15 -12.43 -5.51 -4.34
N HIS A 16 -12.88 -4.27 -4.51
CA HIS A 16 -13.30 -3.78 -5.82
C HIS A 16 -12.13 -3.82 -6.81
N LYS A 17 -12.43 -4.07 -8.08
CA LYS A 17 -11.43 -4.06 -9.17
C LYS A 17 -11.09 -2.65 -9.67
N ASN A 18 -11.37 -1.63 -8.86
CA ASN A 18 -11.00 -0.25 -9.18
C ASN A 18 -9.48 -0.13 -9.19
N TYR A 19 -8.94 0.38 -10.29
CA TYR A 19 -7.52 0.60 -10.47
C TYR A 19 -7.14 1.97 -9.93
N VAL A 20 -6.64 1.99 -8.70
CA VAL A 20 -6.17 3.18 -7.98
C VAL A 20 -4.81 2.83 -7.38
N PRO A 21 -3.72 2.89 -8.15
CA PRO A 21 -2.43 2.39 -7.70
C PRO A 21 -1.95 3.13 -6.45
N VAL A 22 -1.42 2.41 -5.47
CA VAL A 22 -0.85 2.97 -4.24
C VAL A 22 0.49 2.33 -3.93
N CYS A 23 1.42 3.15 -3.46
CA CYS A 23 2.74 2.70 -3.06
C CYS A 23 2.70 2.25 -1.60
N GLY A 24 3.05 1.00 -1.35
CA GLY A 24 3.18 0.44 -0.01
C GLY A 24 4.52 0.80 0.65
N SER A 25 4.56 0.78 1.98
CA SER A 25 5.78 1.02 2.77
C SER A 25 6.83 -0.09 2.63
N ASN A 26 6.50 -1.16 1.92
CA ASN A 26 7.41 -2.20 1.49
C ASN A 26 8.05 -1.92 0.12
N GLY A 27 7.69 -0.84 -0.56
CA GLY A 27 8.16 -0.54 -1.91
C GLY A 27 7.40 -1.26 -3.02
N ASP A 28 6.33 -2.00 -2.68
CA ASP A 28 5.47 -2.65 -3.67
C ASP A 28 4.29 -1.75 -4.05
N THR A 29 3.98 -1.76 -5.34
CA THR A 29 2.78 -1.11 -5.89
C THR A 29 1.57 -2.03 -5.77
N TYR A 30 0.48 -1.53 -5.19
CA TYR A 30 -0.79 -2.24 -5.11
C TYR A 30 -1.82 -1.59 -6.01
N GLN A 31 -2.64 -2.39 -6.69
CA GLN A 31 -3.71 -1.90 -7.58
C GLN A 31 -4.74 -1.02 -6.87
N ASN A 32 -4.92 -1.19 -5.56
CA ASN A 32 -5.70 -0.30 -4.71
C ASN A 32 -5.36 -0.50 -3.23
N GLU A 33 -5.89 0.39 -2.39
CA GLU A 33 -5.72 0.34 -0.95
C GLU A 33 -6.22 -0.97 -0.34
N CYS A 34 -7.31 -1.55 -0.88
CA CYS A 34 -7.82 -2.83 -0.42
C CYS A 34 -6.82 -3.96 -0.70
N TYR A 35 -6.21 -4.02 -1.88
CA TYR A 35 -5.14 -4.98 -2.19
C TYR A 35 -3.91 -4.76 -1.29
N ARG A 36 -3.53 -3.52 -0.97
CA ARG A 36 -2.45 -3.22 -0.02
C ARG A 36 -2.76 -3.79 1.38
N ARG A 37 -3.98 -3.57 1.88
CA ARG A 37 -4.45 -4.10 3.18
C ARG A 37 -4.52 -5.64 3.17
N GLN A 38 -5.01 -6.24 2.09
CA GLN A 38 -5.06 -7.68 1.94
C GLN A 38 -3.64 -8.28 1.93
N ALA A 39 -2.71 -7.66 1.20
CA ALA A 39 -1.31 -8.08 1.21
C ALA A 39 -0.67 -7.91 2.59
N SER A 40 -0.95 -6.81 3.28
CA SER A 40 -0.51 -6.59 4.67
C SER A 40 -0.90 -7.75 5.57
N CYS A 41 -2.16 -8.18 5.46
CA CYS A 41 -2.67 -9.28 6.25
C CYS A 41 -2.10 -10.64 5.80
N LYS A 42 -2.02 -10.91 4.49
CA LYS A 42 -1.44 -12.17 3.94
C LYS A 42 0.03 -12.34 4.28
N GLN A 43 0.80 -11.25 4.24
CA GLN A 43 2.22 -11.23 4.56
C GLN A 43 2.49 -11.06 6.06
N GLN A 44 1.43 -10.91 6.87
CA GLN A 44 1.50 -10.59 8.30
C GLN A 44 2.44 -9.40 8.58
N ARG A 45 2.44 -8.42 7.67
CA ARG A 45 3.33 -7.25 7.70
C ARG A 45 2.49 -5.99 7.62
N LEU A 46 2.78 -5.01 8.46
CA LEU A 46 2.15 -3.69 8.34
C LEU A 46 2.65 -3.02 7.06
N ILE A 47 1.79 -2.90 6.05
CA ILE A 47 2.07 -2.16 4.82
C ILE A 47 1.22 -0.89 4.86
N SER A 48 1.85 0.21 5.25
CA SER A 48 1.25 1.53 5.22
C SER A 48 1.30 2.08 3.80
N ARG A 49 0.39 2.99 3.47
CA ARG A 49 0.46 3.71 2.19
C ARG A 49 1.48 4.84 2.33
N VAL A 50 2.44 4.86 1.42
CA VAL A 50 3.48 5.89 1.34
C VAL A 50 3.07 6.98 0.35
N SER A 51 2.54 6.59 -0.81
CA SER A 51 2.12 7.54 -1.84
C SER A 51 0.79 7.14 -2.47
N ASP A 52 0.01 8.14 -2.89
CA ASP A 52 -0.98 7.97 -3.95
C ASP A 52 -0.23 7.73 -5.26
N GLY A 53 -0.49 6.65 -5.98
CA GLY A 53 0.23 6.27 -7.19
C GLY A 53 1.16 5.06 -7.03
N PRO A 54 1.67 4.50 -8.13
CA PRO A 54 2.60 3.38 -8.11
C PRO A 54 3.93 3.76 -7.46
N CYS A 55 4.56 2.83 -6.74
CA CYS A 55 5.97 2.97 -6.36
C CYS A 55 6.84 3.03 -7.61
N SER A 56 7.84 3.90 -7.60
CA SER A 56 8.82 4.04 -8.67
C SER A 56 9.71 2.79 -8.74
N THR A 57 9.32 1.78 -9.51
CA THR A 57 10.20 0.67 -9.88
C THR A 57 11.16 1.14 -10.99
N GLY A 58 12.20 1.88 -10.61
CA GLY A 58 13.36 2.12 -11.49
C GLY A 58 13.26 3.25 -12.53
N GLU A 59 12.28 4.15 -12.43
CA GLU A 59 12.29 5.42 -13.18
C GLU A 59 12.53 6.57 -12.21
N CYS A 60 13.72 7.18 -12.28
CA CYS A 60 14.05 8.42 -11.58
C CYS A 60 13.08 9.51 -12.04
N VAL A 61 12.00 9.72 -11.28
CA VAL A 61 11.09 10.85 -11.44
C VAL A 61 11.49 11.94 -10.46
N PRO A 62 11.53 13.22 -10.87
CA PRO A 62 11.83 14.32 -9.97
C PRO A 62 10.68 14.47 -8.95
N GLY A 63 10.80 13.81 -7.78
CA GLY A 63 9.80 13.86 -6.71
C GLY A 63 9.71 12.64 -5.80
N SER A 64 10.40 11.53 -6.08
CA SER A 64 10.51 10.40 -5.15
C SER A 64 11.83 10.48 -4.36
N THR A 65 11.77 10.27 -3.04
CA THR A 65 12.94 10.29 -2.11
C THR A 65 13.88 9.07 -2.30
N GLN A 66 13.85 8.44 -3.48
CA GLN A 66 14.73 7.35 -3.89
C GLN A 66 15.28 7.66 -5.28
N CYS A 67 16.18 8.65 -5.30
CA CYS A 67 17.36 8.66 -6.17
C CYS A 67 18.56 8.30 -5.28
#